data_AF-A0A8X7JGU6-F1
#
_entry.id   AF-A0A8X7JGU6-F1
#
_cell.length_a   1.000
_cell.length_b   1.000
_cell.length_c   1.000
_cell.angle_alpha   90.00
_cell.angle_beta   90.00
_cell.angle_gamma   90.00
#
_symmetry.space_group_name_H-M   'P 1'
#
loop_
_entity.id
_entity.type
_entity.pdbx_description
1 polymer ?
#
loop_
_entity_poly.entity_id
_entity_poly.type
_entity_poly.pdbx_seq_one_letter_code
_entity_poly.pdbx_strand_id
1 'polypeptide(L)'
;MKWYSAVAIAVVVVLVAVYVINNVVFSYPEVEEKVVEYGDVVGIYFVAYVKIGNYRYAVDSNMKEVVEDDNAWPKAPNFIRRNTSAPFTDTIGSGDLPLALELGLIGHRENETVFLKLTPEEARRASKAPDAIVVSPRDVQIPVLQEVSRYYFTSLFGEPPAIGKEYTHPVYGWRVRVLPGGGDMVILYHMPQEDEYFPSPGWRVEIVARNETTILVHLDAEVGAMSPEGWVVVKVTGNDIYFDKQPGFGRDVYYIVEIVQVSKE
;
A
#
# COMPACT_ATOMS: atom_id res chain seq x y z
N MET A 1 49.99 16.57 -65.32
CA MET A 1 49.96 15.24 -64.65
C MET A 1 49.75 15.28 -63.12
N LYS A 2 49.60 16.46 -62.46
CA LYS A 2 49.53 16.55 -60.98
C LYS A 2 48.11 16.57 -60.37
N TRP A 3 47.07 16.82 -61.16
CA TRP A 3 45.71 16.98 -60.65
C TRP A 3 44.95 15.66 -60.45
N TYR A 4 45.22 14.66 -61.31
CA TYR A 4 44.65 13.32 -61.17
C TYR A 4 45.03 12.64 -59.85
N SER A 5 46.25 12.87 -59.35
CA SER A 5 46.72 12.35 -58.08
C SER A 5 45.98 12.98 -56.89
N ALA A 6 45.66 14.27 -56.96
CA ALA A 6 44.92 14.97 -55.90
C ALA A 6 43.45 14.48 -55.83
N VAL A 7 42.82 14.26 -56.99
CA VAL A 7 41.46 13.71 -57.07
C VAL A 7 41.43 12.27 -56.53
N ALA A 8 42.40 11.44 -56.90
CA ALA A 8 42.47 10.06 -56.41
C ALA A 8 42.64 10.00 -54.87
N ILE A 9 43.48 10.86 -54.30
CA ILE A 9 43.67 10.94 -52.84
C ILE A 9 42.40 11.39 -52.14
N ALA A 10 41.72 12.42 -52.68
CA ALA A 10 40.46 12.90 -52.10
C ALA A 10 39.37 11.81 -52.09
N VAL A 11 39.26 11.02 -53.17
CA VAL A 11 38.32 9.90 -53.24
C VAL A 11 38.65 8.83 -52.20
N VAL A 12 39.92 8.46 -52.04
CA VAL A 12 40.34 7.48 -51.03
C VAL A 12 40.03 7.96 -49.61
N VAL A 13 40.29 9.23 -49.30
CA VAL A 13 39.99 9.81 -47.98
C VAL A 13 38.49 9.77 -47.70
N VAL A 14 37.65 10.11 -48.69
CA VAL A 14 36.19 10.04 -48.53
C VAL A 14 35.72 8.60 -48.34
N LEU A 15 36.25 7.64 -49.10
CA LEU A 15 35.88 6.23 -48.95
C LEU A 15 36.31 5.65 -47.59
N VAL A 16 37.50 6.01 -47.10
CA VAL A 16 37.96 5.63 -45.76
C VAL A 16 37.11 6.28 -44.69
N ALA A 17 36.74 7.56 -44.84
CA ALA A 17 35.87 8.25 -43.89
C ALA A 17 34.47 7.58 -43.83
N VAL A 18 33.88 7.24 -44.98
CA VAL A 18 32.60 6.52 -45.05
C VAL A 18 32.71 5.14 -44.42
N TYR A 19 33.80 4.41 -44.67
CA TYR A 19 34.04 3.09 -44.09
C TYR A 19 34.17 3.16 -42.56
N VAL A 20 34.93 4.13 -42.04
CA VAL A 20 35.12 4.34 -40.60
C VAL A 20 33.81 4.76 -39.93
N ILE A 21 33.05 5.67 -40.54
CA ILE A 21 31.74 6.08 -40.02
C ILE A 21 30.79 4.87 -39.94
N ASN A 22 30.69 4.07 -41.01
CA ASN A 22 29.79 2.92 -41.03
C ASN A 22 30.18 1.80 -40.04
N ASN A 23 31.47 1.52 -39.85
CA ASN A 23 31.89 0.37 -39.03
C ASN A 23 32.23 0.74 -37.58
N VAL A 24 32.64 1.98 -37.31
CA VAL A 24 33.09 2.42 -35.98
C VAL A 24 32.04 3.28 -35.28
N VAL A 25 31.33 4.14 -36.01
CA VAL A 25 30.35 5.07 -35.42
C VAL A 25 28.95 4.47 -35.34
N PHE A 26 28.57 3.62 -36.31
CA PHE A 26 27.25 2.97 -36.34
C PHE A 26 27.21 1.52 -35.81
N SER A 27 28.34 0.98 -35.34
CA SER A 27 28.34 -0.23 -34.51
C SER A 27 27.85 0.13 -33.10
N TYR A 28 26.57 0.48 -32.98
CA TYR A 28 25.91 0.40 -31.68
C TYR A 28 25.84 -1.10 -31.34
N PRO A 29 26.35 -1.54 -30.17
CA PRO A 29 26.02 -2.87 -29.72
C PRO A 29 24.50 -2.96 -29.64
N GLU A 30 23.90 -3.89 -30.38
CA GLU A 30 22.55 -4.35 -30.06
C GLU A 30 22.63 -4.82 -28.60
N VAL A 31 22.10 -4.02 -27.69
CA VAL A 31 21.92 -4.44 -26.31
C VAL A 31 20.86 -5.52 -26.40
N GLU A 32 21.29 -6.77 -26.28
CA GLU A 32 20.40 -7.91 -26.27
C GLU A 32 19.42 -7.71 -25.11
N GLU A 33 18.17 -7.42 -25.44
CA GLU A 33 17.13 -7.21 -24.44
C GLU A 33 16.88 -8.52 -23.75
N LYS A 34 17.21 -8.58 -22.46
CA LYS A 34 16.93 -9.77 -21.68
C LYS A 34 15.43 -9.86 -21.42
N VAL A 35 14.84 -10.92 -21.95
CA VAL A 35 13.44 -11.27 -21.75
C VAL A 35 13.37 -12.37 -20.72
N VAL A 36 12.39 -12.28 -19.82
CA VAL A 36 12.15 -13.29 -18.79
C VAL A 36 11.66 -14.58 -19.43
N GLU A 37 12.36 -15.68 -19.18
CA GLU A 37 11.98 -17.04 -19.54
C GLU A 37 11.86 -17.96 -18.32
N TYR A 38 11.27 -19.13 -18.51
CA TYR A 38 11.20 -20.15 -17.45
C TYR A 38 12.61 -20.60 -17.05
N GLY A 39 12.89 -20.66 -15.74
CA GLY A 39 14.20 -20.96 -15.18
C GLY A 39 15.13 -19.75 -15.05
N ASP A 40 14.76 -18.57 -15.54
CA ASP A 40 15.57 -17.37 -15.35
C ASP A 40 15.48 -16.87 -13.91
N VAL A 41 16.59 -16.33 -13.41
CA VAL A 41 16.63 -15.57 -12.17
C VAL A 41 16.24 -14.13 -12.46
N VAL A 42 15.17 -13.67 -11.81
CA VAL A 42 14.63 -12.30 -11.94
C VAL A 42 14.82 -11.53 -10.65
N GLY A 43 15.22 -10.27 -10.76
CA GLY A 43 15.18 -9.29 -9.68
C GLY A 43 13.99 -8.36 -9.88
N ILE A 44 13.11 -8.27 -8.89
CA ILE A 44 11.89 -7.47 -8.96
C ILE A 44 11.70 -6.53 -7.77
N TYR A 45 11.15 -5.35 -8.05
CA TYR A 45 10.43 -4.55 -7.06
C TYR A 45 8.94 -4.68 -7.34
N PHE A 46 8.11 -4.74 -6.30
CA PHE A 46 6.68 -4.86 -6.50
C PHE A 46 5.86 -4.23 -5.38
N VAL A 47 4.61 -3.95 -5.72
CA VAL A 47 3.51 -3.73 -4.78
C VAL A 47 2.34 -4.60 -5.17
N ALA A 48 1.84 -5.37 -4.21
CA ALA A 48 0.55 -6.02 -4.29
C ALA A 48 -0.47 -5.17 -3.52
N TYR A 49 -1.64 -4.93 -4.11
CA TYR A 49 -2.70 -4.13 -3.49
C TYR A 49 -4.08 -4.69 -3.79
N VAL A 50 -5.04 -4.40 -2.92
CA VAL A 50 -6.47 -4.71 -3.12
C VAL A 50 -7.26 -3.44 -3.36
N LYS A 51 -8.38 -3.56 -4.08
CA LYS A 51 -9.34 -2.47 -4.30
C LYS A 51 -10.62 -2.73 -3.52
N ILE A 52 -11.09 -1.74 -2.76
CA ILE A 52 -12.35 -1.79 -2.02
C ILE A 52 -13.05 -0.44 -2.19
N GLY A 53 -14.21 -0.44 -2.84
CA GLY A 53 -14.84 0.80 -3.28
C GLY A 53 -13.90 1.61 -4.19
N ASN A 54 -13.72 2.88 -3.87
CA ASN A 54 -12.79 3.78 -4.59
C ASN A 54 -11.35 3.75 -4.02
N TYR A 55 -11.09 2.94 -3.01
CA TYR A 55 -9.84 2.92 -2.28
C TYR A 55 -8.94 1.77 -2.72
N ARG A 56 -7.63 1.98 -2.64
CA ARG A 56 -6.61 0.96 -2.82
C ARG A 56 -5.79 0.81 -1.54
N TYR A 57 -5.49 -0.43 -1.17
CA TYR A 57 -4.68 -0.73 0.01
C TYR A 57 -3.54 -1.67 -0.35
N ALA A 58 -2.30 -1.26 -0.08
CA ALA A 58 -1.13 -2.11 -0.23
C ALA A 58 -1.23 -3.28 0.76
N VAL A 59 -0.90 -4.49 0.32
CA VAL A 59 -0.94 -5.72 1.13
C VAL A 59 0.40 -6.46 1.20
N ASP A 60 1.32 -6.18 0.29
CA ASP A 60 2.70 -6.71 0.27
C ASP A 60 3.56 -5.81 -0.61
N SER A 61 4.76 -5.42 -0.18
CA SER A 61 5.69 -4.66 -1.04
C SER A 61 7.13 -4.68 -0.54
N ASN A 62 8.06 -4.64 -1.49
CA ASN A 62 9.48 -4.30 -1.29
C ASN A 62 9.89 -2.97 -1.96
N MET A 63 8.95 -2.22 -2.55
CA MET A 63 9.19 -0.87 -3.08
C MET A 63 9.30 0.13 -1.93
N LYS A 64 10.37 0.93 -1.91
CA LYS A 64 10.66 1.84 -0.79
C LYS A 64 9.57 2.90 -0.65
N GLU A 65 9.18 3.51 -1.75
CA GLU A 65 8.15 4.54 -1.84
C GLU A 65 6.77 4.04 -1.42
N VAL A 66 6.46 2.76 -1.61
CA VAL A 66 5.21 2.14 -1.14
C VAL A 66 5.29 1.86 0.36
N VAL A 67 6.43 1.36 0.83
CA VAL A 67 6.65 0.99 2.23
C VAL A 67 6.71 2.21 3.14
N GLU A 68 7.27 3.34 2.68
CA GLU A 68 7.52 4.53 3.50
C GLU A 68 6.43 5.61 3.39
N ASP A 69 5.64 5.64 2.32
CA ASP A 69 4.61 6.67 2.11
C ASP A 69 3.18 6.12 2.32
N ASP A 70 2.66 6.26 3.54
CA ASP A 70 1.28 5.90 3.89
C ASP A 70 0.22 6.76 3.20
N ASN A 71 0.58 7.98 2.76
CA ASN A 71 -0.37 8.89 2.12
C ASN A 71 -0.59 8.50 0.65
N ALA A 72 0.48 8.19 -0.07
CA ALA A 72 0.39 7.74 -1.46
C ALA A 72 -0.06 6.27 -1.58
N TRP A 73 0.33 5.45 -0.60
CA TRP A 73 0.05 4.02 -0.50
C TRP A 73 -0.48 3.63 0.88
N PRO A 74 -1.79 3.87 1.13
CA PRO A 74 -2.44 3.37 2.33
C PRO A 74 -2.25 1.87 2.47
N LYS A 75 -1.85 1.42 3.67
CA LYS A 75 -1.53 0.02 3.94
C LYS A 75 -2.73 -0.70 4.54
N ALA A 76 -3.02 -1.89 4.05
CA ALA A 76 -3.98 -2.77 4.71
C ALA A 76 -3.47 -3.14 6.12
N PRO A 77 -4.37 -3.47 7.09
CA PRO A 77 -3.96 -3.94 8.42
C PRO A 77 -3.03 -5.16 8.39
N ASN A 78 -3.20 -5.99 7.37
CA ASN A 78 -2.42 -7.19 7.14
C ASN A 78 -1.31 -6.98 6.08
N PHE A 79 -0.80 -5.75 5.97
CA PHE A 79 0.31 -5.41 5.07
C PHE A 79 1.61 -6.11 5.48
N ILE A 80 2.28 -6.73 4.51
CA ILE A 80 3.58 -7.34 4.68
C ILE A 80 4.65 -6.36 4.20
N ARG A 81 5.42 -5.82 5.14
CA ARG A 81 6.60 -4.99 4.84
C ARG A 81 7.78 -5.89 4.52
N ARG A 82 8.28 -5.86 3.28
CA ARG A 82 9.52 -6.56 2.90
C ARG A 82 10.74 -5.65 2.98
N ASN A 83 11.92 -6.25 2.89
CA ASN A 83 13.17 -5.51 2.80
C ASN A 83 13.21 -4.70 1.50
N THR A 84 13.47 -3.41 1.61
CA THR A 84 13.51 -2.45 0.48
C THR A 84 14.93 -2.14 0.00
N SER A 85 15.95 -2.69 0.66
CA SER A 85 17.37 -2.38 0.37
C SER A 85 17.88 -3.02 -0.91
N ALA A 86 17.18 -4.03 -1.43
CA ALA A 86 17.54 -4.78 -2.62
C ALA A 86 16.27 -5.30 -3.31
N PRO A 87 16.32 -5.56 -4.63
CA PRO A 87 15.22 -6.24 -5.31
C PRO A 87 15.00 -7.62 -4.71
N PHE A 88 13.76 -8.08 -4.77
CA PHE A 88 13.42 -9.46 -4.46
C PHE A 88 13.88 -10.33 -5.63
N THR A 89 14.71 -11.33 -5.35
CA THR A 89 15.25 -12.21 -6.39
C THR A 89 14.60 -13.58 -6.29
N ASP A 90 14.13 -14.09 -7.42
CA ASP A 90 13.50 -15.41 -7.53
C ASP A 90 13.83 -16.06 -8.88
N THR A 91 13.78 -17.39 -8.92
CA THR A 91 13.90 -18.18 -10.15
C THR A 91 12.50 -18.48 -10.66
N ILE A 92 12.19 -18.12 -11.91
CA ILE A 92 10.88 -18.39 -12.51
C ILE A 92 10.64 -19.90 -12.56
N GLY A 93 9.58 -20.38 -11.90
CA GLY A 93 9.25 -21.80 -11.75
C GLY A 93 9.71 -22.43 -10.43
N SER A 94 10.35 -21.67 -9.52
CA SER A 94 10.74 -22.15 -8.18
C SER A 94 9.53 -22.42 -7.28
N GLY A 95 8.46 -21.63 -7.44
CA GLY A 95 7.28 -21.63 -6.60
C GLY A 95 7.38 -20.74 -5.35
N ASP A 96 8.44 -19.92 -5.21
CA ASP A 96 8.56 -18.96 -4.11
C ASP A 96 7.55 -17.81 -4.25
N LEU A 97 7.29 -17.36 -5.47
CA LEU A 97 6.19 -16.47 -5.80
C LEU A 97 4.89 -17.24 -6.14
N PRO A 98 3.73 -16.58 -6.10
CA PRO A 98 2.51 -17.20 -6.60
C PRO A 98 2.67 -17.57 -8.09
N LEU A 99 2.30 -18.79 -8.48
CA LEU A 99 2.56 -19.31 -9.83
C LEU A 99 2.01 -18.38 -10.94
N ALA A 100 0.82 -17.80 -10.74
CA ALA A 100 0.24 -16.86 -11.68
C ALA A 100 1.04 -15.56 -11.82
N LEU A 101 1.76 -15.16 -10.76
CA LEU A 101 2.68 -14.03 -10.80
C LEU A 101 3.91 -14.38 -11.64
N GLU A 102 4.56 -15.52 -11.38
CA GLU A 102 5.72 -15.98 -12.15
C GLU A 102 5.40 -16.11 -13.64
N LEU A 103 4.30 -16.79 -13.98
CA LEU A 103 3.85 -16.94 -15.36
C LEU A 103 3.51 -15.60 -16.01
N GLY A 104 3.01 -14.64 -15.22
CA GLY A 104 2.70 -13.30 -15.68
C GLY A 104 3.94 -12.44 -15.98
N LEU A 105 5.14 -12.82 -15.53
CA LEU A 105 6.39 -12.13 -15.83
C LEU A 105 7.06 -12.65 -17.12
N ILE A 106 6.76 -13.87 -17.54
CA ILE A 106 7.36 -14.48 -18.73
C ILE A 106 7.03 -13.64 -19.97
N GLY A 107 8.06 -13.36 -20.78
CA GLY A 107 7.95 -12.56 -22.00
C GLY A 107 8.12 -11.05 -21.80
N HIS A 108 8.20 -10.57 -20.56
CA HIS A 108 8.52 -9.18 -20.25
C HIS A 108 10.04 -8.94 -20.18
N ARG A 109 10.44 -7.69 -20.39
CA ARG A 109 11.85 -7.28 -20.50
C ARG A 109 12.42 -6.78 -19.18
N GLU A 110 13.73 -6.88 -19.04
CA GLU A 110 14.48 -6.13 -18.02
C GLU A 110 14.18 -4.61 -18.17
N ASN A 111 13.93 -3.95 -17.04
CA ASN A 111 13.44 -2.56 -16.90
C ASN A 111 11.98 -2.30 -17.32
N GLU A 112 11.17 -3.34 -17.53
CA GLU A 112 9.74 -3.20 -17.79
C GLU A 112 8.92 -3.19 -16.49
N THR A 113 7.81 -2.44 -16.50
CA THR A 113 6.78 -2.48 -15.44
C THR A 113 5.58 -3.30 -15.91
N VAL A 114 5.27 -4.36 -15.17
CA VAL A 114 4.18 -5.30 -15.46
C VAL A 114 3.02 -5.09 -14.49
N PHE A 115 1.81 -5.11 -15.02
CA PHE A 115 0.57 -5.01 -14.24
C PHE A 115 -0.20 -6.33 -14.32
N LEU A 116 -0.41 -6.96 -13.18
CA LEU A 116 -1.09 -8.26 -13.11
C LEU A 116 -2.28 -8.19 -12.16
N LYS A 117 -3.31 -8.96 -12.46
CA LYS A 117 -4.46 -9.17 -11.60
C LYS A 117 -4.57 -10.66 -11.31
N LEU A 118 -4.47 -11.01 -10.04
CA LEU A 118 -4.58 -12.38 -9.57
C LEU A 118 -5.86 -12.52 -8.74
N THR A 119 -6.57 -13.63 -8.94
CA THR A 119 -7.65 -14.07 -8.05
C THR A 119 -7.12 -14.37 -6.64
N PRO A 120 -7.98 -14.46 -5.61
CA PRO A 120 -7.54 -14.79 -4.25
C PRO A 120 -6.75 -16.10 -4.19
N GLU A 121 -7.17 -17.11 -4.95
CA GLU A 121 -6.52 -18.42 -5.05
C GLU A 121 -5.13 -18.29 -5.69
N GLU A 122 -5.05 -17.60 -6.83
CA GLU A 122 -3.79 -17.36 -7.54
C GLU A 122 -2.79 -16.57 -6.71
N ALA A 123 -3.24 -15.62 -5.89
CA ALA A 123 -2.40 -14.81 -5.01
C ALA A 123 -2.03 -15.50 -3.68
N ARG A 124 -2.40 -16.77 -3.48
CA ARG A 124 -2.24 -17.53 -2.21
C ARG A 124 -2.89 -16.83 -1.01
N ARG A 125 -4.02 -16.15 -1.25
CA ARG A 125 -4.73 -15.28 -0.29
C ARG A 125 -6.23 -15.57 -0.21
N ALA A 126 -6.68 -16.77 -0.58
CA ALA A 126 -8.11 -17.12 -0.59
C ALA A 126 -8.76 -17.16 0.80
N SER A 127 -8.07 -17.72 1.80
CA SER A 127 -8.66 -17.96 3.12
C SER A 127 -8.60 -16.74 4.04
N LYS A 128 -9.74 -16.40 4.66
CA LYS A 128 -9.84 -15.43 5.75
C LYS A 128 -10.01 -16.13 7.09
N ALA A 129 -9.56 -15.48 8.16
CA ALA A 129 -9.92 -15.88 9.51
C ALA A 129 -11.46 -15.79 9.70
N PRO A 130 -12.09 -16.70 10.46
CA PRO A 130 -13.54 -16.70 10.67
C PRO A 130 -14.09 -15.40 11.28
N ASP A 131 -13.27 -14.67 12.03
CA ASP A 131 -13.59 -13.41 12.71
C ASP A 131 -13.04 -12.17 11.99
N ALA A 132 -12.63 -12.32 10.72
CA ALA A 132 -12.12 -11.24 9.90
C ALA A 132 -13.18 -10.15 9.65
N ILE A 133 -14.47 -10.52 9.65
CA ILE A 133 -15.57 -9.57 9.50
C ILE A 133 -16.15 -9.20 10.87
N VAL A 134 -16.17 -7.91 11.17
CA VAL A 134 -16.84 -7.34 12.35
C VAL A 134 -18.01 -6.48 11.91
N VAL A 135 -19.10 -6.52 12.69
CA VAL A 135 -20.28 -5.69 12.45
C VAL A 135 -20.39 -4.70 13.61
N SER A 136 -20.54 -3.42 13.29
CA SER A 136 -20.85 -2.37 14.26
C SER A 136 -22.12 -1.66 13.84
N PRO A 137 -22.99 -1.25 14.78
CA PRO A 137 -24.06 -0.32 14.46
C PRO A 137 -23.48 1.04 14.04
N ARG A 138 -24.22 1.79 13.22
CA ARG A 138 -23.94 3.19 12.88
C ARG A 138 -24.19 4.08 14.08
N ASP A 139 -25.29 3.86 14.78
CA ASP A 139 -25.61 4.58 16.00
C ASP A 139 -24.88 3.95 17.20
N VAL A 140 -23.93 4.69 17.77
CA VAL A 140 -23.10 4.24 18.90
C VAL A 140 -23.27 5.21 20.07
N GLN A 141 -23.43 4.65 21.28
CA GLN A 141 -23.42 5.44 22.50
C GLN A 141 -22.04 5.40 23.14
N ILE A 142 -21.47 6.58 23.34
CA ILE A 142 -20.16 6.77 23.95
C ILE A 142 -20.36 7.40 25.33
N PRO A 143 -19.81 6.84 26.41
CA PRO A 143 -19.92 7.44 27.72
C PRO A 143 -19.15 8.77 27.76
N VAL A 144 -19.73 9.78 28.41
CA VAL A 144 -19.06 11.08 28.63
C VAL A 144 -17.79 10.91 29.46
N LEU A 145 -17.80 9.96 30.39
CA LEU A 145 -16.65 9.53 31.19
C LEU A 145 -16.33 8.07 30.87
N GLN A 146 -15.25 7.83 30.14
CA GLN A 146 -14.81 6.49 29.78
C GLN A 146 -13.59 6.10 30.62
N GLU A 147 -13.71 5.04 31.42
CA GLU A 147 -12.57 4.50 32.15
C GLU A 147 -11.76 3.54 31.26
N VAL A 148 -10.45 3.77 31.16
CA VAL A 148 -9.54 2.97 30.35
C VAL A 148 -8.22 2.71 31.09
N SER A 149 -7.53 1.62 30.76
CA SER A 149 -6.20 1.37 31.33
C SER A 149 -5.16 2.33 30.75
N ARG A 150 -4.10 2.64 31.52
CA ARG A 150 -2.95 3.41 31.02
C ARG A 150 -2.29 2.74 29.81
N TYR A 151 -2.29 1.41 29.77
CA TYR A 151 -1.82 0.64 28.62
C TYR A 151 -2.66 0.92 27.37
N TYR A 152 -3.99 0.80 27.46
CA TYR A 152 -4.89 1.09 26.36
C TYR A 152 -4.79 2.55 25.91
N PHE A 153 -4.71 3.49 26.86
CA PHE A 153 -4.49 4.90 26.57
C PHE A 153 -3.22 5.10 25.72
N THR A 154 -2.10 4.53 26.15
CA THR A 154 -0.82 4.69 25.45
C THR A 154 -0.86 4.06 24.06
N SER A 155 -1.54 2.92 23.92
CA SER A 155 -1.75 2.28 22.62
C SER A 155 -2.63 3.12 21.68
N LEU A 156 -3.61 3.85 22.23
CA LEU A 156 -4.54 4.66 21.47
C LEU A 156 -3.93 6.01 21.05
N PHE A 157 -3.32 6.73 21.99
CA PHE A 157 -2.80 8.09 21.78
C PHE A 157 -1.32 8.13 21.40
N GLY A 158 -0.60 7.01 21.45
CA GLY A 158 0.83 6.93 21.14
C GLY A 158 1.74 7.49 22.23
N GLU A 159 1.19 8.03 23.32
CA GLU A 159 1.94 8.55 24.45
C GLU A 159 1.25 8.26 25.79
N PRO A 160 1.98 8.20 26.92
CA PRO A 160 1.39 7.99 28.24
C PRO A 160 0.39 9.09 28.63
N PRO A 161 -0.63 8.77 29.44
CA PRO A 161 -1.62 9.75 29.87
C PRO A 161 -1.02 10.77 30.85
N ALA A 162 -1.24 12.06 30.56
CA ALA A 162 -0.97 13.17 31.47
C ALA A 162 -2.28 13.72 32.04
N ILE A 163 -2.45 13.65 33.36
CA ILE A 163 -3.67 14.12 34.04
C ILE A 163 -3.87 15.62 33.79
N GLY A 164 -5.09 16.01 33.42
CA GLY A 164 -5.50 17.38 33.09
C GLY A 164 -5.19 17.79 31.65
N LYS A 165 -4.37 17.03 30.90
CA LYS A 165 -4.06 17.32 29.49
C LYS A 165 -5.24 16.95 28.59
N GLU A 166 -5.39 17.74 27.52
CA GLU A 166 -6.33 17.47 26.43
C GLU A 166 -5.64 16.77 25.27
N TYR A 167 -6.36 15.85 24.64
CA TYR A 167 -5.93 15.07 23.50
C TYR A 167 -7.04 15.06 22.45
N THR A 168 -6.67 14.93 21.18
CA THR A 168 -7.62 14.61 20.12
C THR A 168 -7.81 13.10 20.08
N HIS A 169 -9.04 12.62 20.26
CA HIS A 169 -9.35 11.20 20.21
C HIS A 169 -9.09 10.69 18.79
N PRO A 170 -8.22 9.68 18.59
CA PRO A 170 -7.84 9.23 17.25
C PRO A 170 -9.03 8.62 16.49
N VAL A 171 -9.95 7.95 17.21
CA VAL A 171 -11.18 7.43 16.62
C VAL A 171 -12.22 8.51 16.32
N TYR A 172 -12.49 9.37 17.30
CA TYR A 172 -13.63 10.27 17.23
C TYR A 172 -13.27 11.71 16.86
N GLY A 173 -12.02 12.02 16.49
CA GLY A 173 -11.61 13.35 16.03
C GLY A 173 -11.75 14.51 17.03
N TRP A 174 -12.45 14.32 18.14
CA TRP A 174 -12.80 15.35 19.09
C TRP A 174 -11.88 15.39 20.30
N ARG A 175 -12.02 16.44 21.11
CA ARG A 175 -11.22 16.59 22.32
C ARG A 175 -11.67 15.70 23.47
N VAL A 176 -10.69 15.10 24.14
CA VAL A 176 -10.86 14.41 25.42
C VAL A 176 -9.90 14.99 26.45
N ARG A 177 -10.34 15.10 27.71
CA ARG A 177 -9.48 15.48 28.83
C ARG A 177 -9.22 14.27 29.71
N VAL A 178 -7.95 14.08 30.10
CA VAL A 178 -7.58 12.98 30.99
C VAL A 178 -7.85 13.39 32.44
N LEU A 179 -8.64 12.59 33.14
CA LEU A 179 -8.95 12.74 34.56
C LEU A 179 -8.32 11.59 35.36
N PRO A 180 -8.04 11.80 36.67
CA PRO A 180 -7.50 10.73 37.51
C PRO A 180 -8.52 9.58 37.63
N GLY A 181 -8.06 8.35 37.38
CA GLY A 181 -8.80 7.12 37.61
C GLY A 181 -8.26 6.35 38.83
N GLY A 182 -8.85 5.20 39.13
CA GLY A 182 -8.38 4.30 40.19
C GLY A 182 -7.26 3.36 39.72
N GLY A 183 -6.23 3.16 40.55
CA GLY A 183 -5.17 2.19 40.25
C GLY A 183 -4.40 2.51 38.96
N ASP A 184 -4.40 1.57 38.01
CA ASP A 184 -3.75 1.69 36.69
C ASP A 184 -4.69 2.24 35.59
N MET A 185 -5.81 2.86 36.00
CA MET A 185 -6.81 3.41 35.10
C MET A 185 -6.71 4.93 35.00
N VAL A 186 -7.21 5.48 33.90
CA VAL A 186 -7.49 6.90 33.69
C VAL A 186 -8.90 7.06 33.13
N ILE A 187 -9.50 8.23 33.36
CA ILE A 187 -10.82 8.53 32.82
C ILE A 187 -10.65 9.51 31.66
N LEU A 188 -11.18 9.16 30.49
CA LEU A 188 -11.34 10.07 29.37
C LEU A 188 -12.64 10.83 29.53
N TYR A 189 -12.56 12.15 29.68
CA TYR A 189 -13.73 13.02 29.64
C TYR A 189 -13.93 13.52 28.21
N HIS A 190 -14.98 13.02 27.55
CA HIS A 190 -15.33 13.36 26.18
C HIS A 190 -15.98 14.74 26.12
N MET A 191 -15.37 15.65 25.34
CA MET A 191 -15.79 17.05 25.22
C MET A 191 -15.94 17.44 23.74
N PRO A 192 -16.79 16.74 22.97
CA PRO A 192 -16.94 17.07 21.57
C PRO A 192 -17.52 18.47 21.38
N GLN A 193 -17.02 19.18 20.37
CA GLN A 193 -17.63 20.42 19.88
C GLN A 193 -18.39 20.17 18.59
N GLU A 194 -19.40 21.00 18.33
CA GLU A 194 -20.01 21.07 17.01
C GLU A 194 -18.90 21.44 16.00
N ASP A 195 -18.88 20.73 14.86
CA ASP A 195 -17.92 20.90 13.75
C ASP A 195 -16.47 20.40 13.94
N GLU A 196 -16.16 19.61 14.99
CA GLU A 196 -14.85 18.94 15.06
C GLU A 196 -14.71 17.86 13.95
N TYR A 197 -13.69 18.00 13.10
CA TYR A 197 -13.46 17.20 11.89
C TYR A 197 -12.71 15.89 12.16
N PHE A 198 -13.00 14.86 11.36
CA PHE A 198 -12.48 13.50 11.56
C PHE A 198 -11.27 13.19 10.66
N PRO A 199 -10.25 12.50 11.19
CA PRO A 199 -8.97 12.37 10.51
C PRO A 199 -8.95 11.39 9.31
N SER A 200 -9.99 10.58 9.10
CA SER A 200 -9.97 9.53 8.07
C SER A 200 -10.85 9.86 6.86
N PRO A 201 -10.32 9.83 5.62
CA PRO A 201 -11.10 10.04 4.40
C PRO A 201 -12.24 9.02 4.25
N GLY A 202 -13.45 9.51 3.97
CA GLY A 202 -14.64 8.67 3.83
C GLY A 202 -15.18 8.12 5.16
N TRP A 203 -14.69 8.61 6.30
CA TRP A 203 -15.20 8.30 7.63
C TRP A 203 -15.65 9.57 8.34
N ARG A 204 -16.92 9.62 8.71
CA ARG A 204 -17.54 10.74 9.42
C ARG A 204 -18.25 10.22 10.66
N VAL A 205 -18.18 10.99 11.73
CA VAL A 205 -19.00 10.78 12.91
C VAL A 205 -19.78 12.06 13.16
N GLU A 206 -21.08 11.91 13.33
CA GLU A 206 -22.01 13.00 13.61
C GLU A 206 -22.53 12.84 15.04
N ILE A 207 -22.59 13.94 15.79
CA ILE A 207 -23.16 13.93 17.14
C ILE A 207 -24.66 14.12 16.98
N VAL A 208 -25.44 13.11 17.33
CA VAL A 208 -26.90 13.14 17.22
C VAL A 208 -27.52 13.75 18.47
N ALA A 209 -27.04 13.34 19.63
CA ALA A 209 -27.54 13.81 20.92
C ALA A 209 -26.47 13.69 21.99
N ARG A 210 -26.56 14.54 23.01
CA ARG A 210 -25.70 14.48 24.20
C ARG A 210 -26.52 14.73 25.45
N ASN A 211 -26.28 13.94 26.47
CA ASN A 211 -26.73 14.21 27.84
C ASN A 211 -25.54 14.16 28.81
N GLU A 212 -25.81 14.19 30.11
CA GLU A 212 -24.76 14.24 31.14
C GLU A 212 -23.88 12.98 31.20
N THR A 213 -24.37 11.84 30.73
CA THR A 213 -23.67 10.54 30.86
C THR A 213 -23.25 9.94 29.53
N THR A 214 -23.91 10.29 28.43
CA THR A 214 -23.76 9.66 27.13
C THR A 214 -23.78 10.66 25.98
N ILE A 215 -23.02 10.34 24.95
CA ILE A 215 -22.99 11.00 23.65
C ILE A 215 -23.44 9.95 22.64
N LEU A 216 -24.57 10.22 21.97
CA LEU A 216 -25.04 9.41 20.85
C LEU A 216 -24.39 9.95 19.59
N VAL A 217 -23.68 9.07 18.88
CA VAL A 217 -23.09 9.39 17.59
C VAL A 217 -23.65 8.52 16.48
N HIS A 218 -23.73 9.10 15.29
CA HIS A 218 -24.01 8.41 14.05
C HIS A 218 -22.73 8.30 13.23
N LEU A 219 -22.30 7.07 12.95
CA LEU A 219 -21.16 6.77 12.08
C LEU A 219 -21.65 6.72 10.64
N ASP A 220 -21.05 7.54 9.78
CA ASP A 220 -21.23 7.50 8.34
C ASP A 220 -19.90 7.17 7.68
N ALA A 221 -19.89 6.11 6.87
CA ALA A 221 -18.67 5.60 6.28
C ALA A 221 -18.89 5.13 4.85
N GLU A 222 -17.95 5.47 3.99
CA GLU A 222 -17.92 5.00 2.61
C GLU A 222 -17.37 3.57 2.54
N VAL A 223 -17.90 2.76 1.61
CA VAL A 223 -17.30 1.46 1.32
C VAL A 223 -15.88 1.67 0.81
N GLY A 224 -14.93 1.03 1.48
CA GLY A 224 -13.52 1.15 1.27
C GLY A 224 -12.82 2.09 2.24
N ALA A 225 -13.54 2.93 3.00
CA ALA A 225 -12.89 3.79 4.00
C ALA A 225 -12.24 2.96 5.11
N MET A 226 -11.13 3.46 5.64
CA MET A 226 -10.46 2.85 6.80
C MET A 226 -11.01 3.46 8.08
N SER A 227 -11.47 2.61 8.98
CA SER A 227 -11.80 3.00 10.34
C SER A 227 -10.53 3.46 11.07
N PRO A 228 -10.66 4.30 12.10
CA PRO A 228 -9.49 4.70 12.89
C PRO A 228 -8.78 3.55 13.63
N GLU A 229 -9.45 2.40 13.79
CA GLU A 229 -8.85 1.17 14.32
C GLU A 229 -8.08 0.39 13.25
N GLY A 230 -8.02 0.91 12.02
CA GLY A 230 -7.36 0.33 10.86
C GLY A 230 -8.25 -0.58 10.03
N TRP A 231 -9.47 -0.92 10.44
CA TRP A 231 -10.29 -1.89 9.70
C TRP A 231 -10.95 -1.25 8.49
N VAL A 232 -11.12 -2.00 7.40
CA VAL A 232 -11.69 -1.44 6.17
C VAL A 232 -13.18 -1.68 6.11
N VAL A 233 -13.97 -0.66 5.81
CA VAL A 233 -15.42 -0.78 5.59
C VAL A 233 -15.66 -1.51 4.28
N VAL A 234 -16.34 -2.66 4.34
CA VAL A 234 -16.60 -3.50 3.15
C VAL A 234 -18.05 -3.49 2.72
N LYS A 235 -18.95 -3.08 3.62
CA LYS A 235 -20.39 -2.98 3.35
C LYS A 235 -21.03 -2.06 4.38
N VAL A 236 -22.02 -1.29 3.96
CA VAL A 236 -22.93 -0.55 4.84
C VAL A 236 -24.35 -0.94 4.46
N THR A 237 -25.19 -1.32 5.41
CA THR A 237 -26.58 -1.73 5.14
C THR A 237 -27.47 -1.41 6.32
N GLY A 238 -28.49 -0.57 6.09
CA GLY A 238 -29.36 -0.12 7.17
C GLY A 238 -28.56 0.59 8.26
N ASN A 239 -28.65 0.06 9.48
CA ASN A 239 -27.92 0.57 10.64
C ASN A 239 -26.58 -0.15 10.88
N ASP A 240 -26.12 -1.03 9.99
CA ASP A 240 -24.92 -1.83 10.22
C ASP A 240 -23.78 -1.43 9.27
N ILE A 241 -22.57 -1.32 9.83
CA ILE A 241 -21.30 -1.18 9.12
C ILE A 241 -20.52 -2.48 9.30
N TYR A 242 -20.08 -3.06 8.18
CA TYR A 242 -19.26 -4.26 8.14
C TYR A 242 -17.81 -3.88 7.88
N PHE A 243 -16.94 -4.28 8.80
CA PHE A 243 -15.50 -4.07 8.76
C PHE A 243 -14.78 -5.36 8.41
N ASP A 244 -13.70 -5.25 7.66
CA ASP A 244 -12.79 -6.33 7.32
C ASP A 244 -11.42 -6.04 7.90
N LYS A 245 -10.98 -6.90 8.83
CA LYS A 245 -9.65 -6.86 9.45
C LYS A 245 -8.56 -7.43 8.54
N GLN A 246 -8.95 -8.19 7.52
CA GLN A 246 -8.05 -8.88 6.60
C GLN A 246 -8.43 -8.56 5.14
N PRO A 247 -8.47 -7.26 4.75
CA PRO A 247 -8.90 -6.86 3.41
C PRO A 247 -7.98 -7.41 2.32
N GLY A 248 -6.73 -7.78 2.64
CA GLY A 248 -5.80 -8.42 1.70
C GLY A 248 -6.01 -9.92 1.47
N PHE A 249 -7.10 -10.50 1.95
CA PHE A 249 -7.50 -11.89 1.72
C PHE A 249 -8.88 -11.96 1.06
N GLY A 250 -9.23 -13.10 0.46
CA GLY A 250 -10.53 -13.37 -0.15
C GLY A 250 -10.96 -12.37 -1.24
N ARG A 251 -10.00 -11.66 -1.86
CA ARG A 251 -10.21 -10.65 -2.90
C ARG A 251 -9.14 -10.75 -3.96
N ASP A 252 -9.46 -10.28 -5.17
CA ASP A 252 -8.47 -10.11 -6.22
C ASP A 252 -7.35 -9.17 -5.77
N VAL A 253 -6.11 -9.56 -6.05
CA VAL A 253 -4.91 -8.80 -5.75
C VAL A 253 -4.30 -8.29 -7.05
N TYR A 254 -3.99 -7.00 -7.07
CA TYR A 254 -3.37 -6.31 -8.19
C TYR A 254 -1.89 -6.14 -7.89
N TYR A 255 -1.04 -6.54 -8.82
CA TYR A 255 0.41 -6.39 -8.73
C TYR A 255 0.89 -5.33 -9.72
N ILE A 256 1.79 -4.48 -9.24
CA ILE A 256 2.67 -3.66 -10.08
C ILE A 256 4.07 -4.19 -9.82
N VAL A 257 4.75 -4.65 -10.86
CA VAL A 257 6.06 -5.29 -10.76
C VAL A 257 7.04 -4.57 -11.67
N GLU A 258 8.16 -4.13 -11.14
CA GLU A 258 9.29 -3.59 -11.89
C GLU A 258 10.36 -4.68 -11.98
N ILE A 259 10.66 -5.12 -13.20
CA ILE A 259 11.71 -6.09 -13.46
C ILE A 259 13.02 -5.30 -13.57
N VAL A 260 13.92 -5.44 -12.62
CA VAL A 260 15.19 -4.68 -12.60
C VAL A 260 16.40 -5.53 -12.97
N GLN A 261 16.25 -6.85 -12.97
CA GLN A 261 17.31 -7.76 -13.36
C GLN A 261 16.72 -9.01 -14.00
N VAL A 262 17.34 -9.47 -15.08
CA VAL A 262 17.15 -10.81 -15.64
C VAL A 262 18.52 -11.46 -15.84
N SER A 263 18.67 -12.70 -15.39
CA SER A 263 19.89 -13.49 -15.59
C SER A 263 19.55 -14.95 -15.83
N LYS A 264 20.27 -15.58 -16.75
CA LYS A 264 20.22 -17.04 -16.92
C LYS A 264 20.86 -17.70 -15.69
N GLU A 265 20.24 -18.77 -15.21
CA GLU A 265 20.81 -19.66 -14.19
C GLU A 265 22.07 -20.39 -14.72
#